data_AF-A0A1M3PDZ9-F1
#
_entry.id   AF-A0A1M3PDZ9-F1
#
_cell.length_a   1.000
_cell.length_b   1.000
_cell.length_c   1.000
_cell.angle_alpha   90.00
_cell.angle_beta   90.00
_cell.angle_gamma   90.00
#
_symmetry.space_group_name_H-M   'P 1'
#
loop_
_entity.id
_entity.type
_entity.pdbx_description
1 polymer ?
#
loop_
_entity_poly.entity_id
_entity_poly.type
_entity_poly.pdbx_seq_one_letter_code
_entity_poly.pdbx_strand_id
1 'polypeptide(L)'
;MFGHQYRSWQEDMELAIELAQIATLRRVLEIFCARHELAFADRTAITAARELMKFADEGETDPTILEQRLDEAMQTYSERSPLASKIMVSMSASPARHQ
;
A
#
# COMPACT_ATOMS: atom_id res chain seq x y z
N MET A 1 35.47 23.05 -19.96
CA MET A 1 34.23 23.76 -19.54
C MET A 1 32.96 22.91 -19.70
N PHE A 2 32.85 22.01 -20.69
CA PHE A 2 31.63 21.19 -20.88
C PHE A 2 31.33 20.17 -19.77
N GLY A 3 32.35 19.58 -19.13
CA GLY A 3 32.13 18.50 -18.14
C GLY A 3 31.38 18.89 -16.87
N HIS A 4 31.42 20.17 -16.45
CA HIS A 4 30.64 20.64 -15.29
C HIS A 4 29.16 20.81 -15.62
N GLN A 5 28.85 21.23 -16.84
CA GLN A 5 27.47 21.42 -17.27
C GLN A 5 26.76 20.08 -17.45
N TYR A 6 27.42 19.08 -18.06
CA TYR A 6 26.88 17.72 -18.19
C TYR A 6 26.59 17.04 -16.84
N ARG A 7 27.42 17.27 -15.82
CA ARG A 7 27.20 16.73 -14.47
C ARG A 7 25.95 17.33 -13.82
N SER A 8 25.77 18.65 -13.91
CA SER A 8 24.59 19.34 -13.37
C SER A 8 23.28 18.80 -13.97
N TRP A 9 23.22 18.61 -15.30
CA TRP A 9 22.03 18.05 -15.96
C TRP A 9 21.73 16.61 -15.53
N GLN A 10 22.75 15.83 -15.21
CA GLN A 10 22.59 14.47 -14.74
C GLN A 10 22.04 14.45 -13.30
N GLU A 11 22.57 15.29 -12.42
CA GLU A 11 22.09 15.46 -11.04
C GLU A 11 20.63 15.96 -11.00
N ASP A 12 20.28 16.94 -11.84
CA ASP A 12 18.90 17.44 -11.97
C ASP A 12 17.93 16.36 -12.50
N MET A 13 18.39 15.52 -13.42
CA MET A 13 17.59 14.42 -13.97
C MET A 13 17.37 13.31 -12.94
N GLU A 14 18.40 12.92 -12.18
CA GLU A 14 18.29 11.94 -11.10
C GLU A 14 17.30 12.42 -10.02
N LEU A 15 17.41 13.68 -9.59
CA LEU A 15 16.48 14.27 -8.63
C LEU A 15 15.05 14.32 -9.16
N ALA A 16 14.85 14.66 -10.44
CA ALA A 16 13.52 14.66 -11.05
C ALA A 16 12.88 13.27 -11.07
N ILE A 17 13.68 12.22 -11.31
CA ILE A 17 13.23 10.82 -11.26
C ILE A 17 12.83 10.43 -9.83
N GLU A 18 13.63 10.77 -8.83
CA GLU A 18 13.32 10.49 -7.42
C GLU A 18 12.03 11.19 -6.97
N LEU A 19 11.86 12.46 -7.33
CA LEU A 19 10.64 13.23 -7.02
C LEU A 19 9.41 12.66 -7.72
N ALA A 20 9.55 12.23 -8.97
CA ALA A 20 8.48 11.56 -9.70
C ALA A 20 8.08 10.25 -9.03
N GLN A 21 9.05 9.46 -8.55
CA GLN A 21 8.78 8.22 -7.83
C GLN A 21 8.05 8.49 -6.50
N ILE A 22 8.48 9.49 -5.73
CA ILE A 22 7.80 9.91 -4.49
C ILE A 22 6.35 10.32 -4.78
N ALA A 23 6.12 11.08 -5.86
CA ALA A 23 4.78 11.51 -6.26
C ALA A 23 3.90 10.31 -6.63
N THR A 24 4.45 9.32 -7.35
CA THR A 24 3.76 8.06 -7.67
C THR A 24 3.37 7.29 -6.42
N LEU A 25 4.31 7.05 -5.50
CA LEU A 25 4.05 6.33 -4.25
C LEU A 25 2.98 7.02 -3.41
N ARG A 26 3.07 8.36 -3.30
CA ARG A 26 2.07 9.15 -2.58
C ARG A 26 0.69 9.03 -3.22
N ARG A 27 0.61 9.07 -4.55
CA ARG A 27 -0.66 8.95 -5.29
C ARG A 27 -1.32 7.60 -5.05
N VAL A 28 -0.55 6.52 -5.12
CA VAL A 28 -1.03 5.16 -4.85
C VAL A 28 -1.54 5.04 -3.41
N LEU A 29 -0.80 5.59 -2.44
CA LEU A 29 -1.23 5.59 -1.04
C LEU A 29 -2.51 6.43 -0.81
N GLU A 30 -2.64 7.58 -1.47
CA GLU A 30 -3.85 8.42 -1.45
C GLU A 30 -5.07 7.64 -1.95
N ILE A 31 -4.93 6.93 -3.08
CA ILE A 31 -6.00 6.09 -3.66
C ILE A 31 -6.38 4.97 -2.69
N PHE A 32 -5.39 4.25 -2.15
CA PHE A 32 -5.63 3.19 -1.17
C PHE A 32 -6.38 3.72 0.06
N CYS A 33 -5.92 4.82 0.66
CA CYS A 33 -6.58 5.39 1.83
C CYS A 33 -8.02 5.83 1.52
N ALA A 34 -8.25 6.46 0.37
CA ALA A 34 -9.59 6.87 -0.05
C ALA A 34 -10.54 5.68 -0.27
N ARG A 35 -10.05 4.58 -0.86
CA ARG A 35 -10.82 3.34 -1.09
C ARG A 35 -11.23 2.65 0.21
N HIS A 36 -10.43 2.79 1.26
CA HIS A 36 -10.61 2.11 2.54
C HIS A 36 -11.09 3.03 3.68
N GLU A 37 -11.45 4.29 3.37
CA GLU A 37 -11.87 5.31 4.34
C GLU A 37 -10.86 5.52 5.49
N LEU A 38 -9.56 5.47 5.15
CA LEU A 38 -8.46 5.61 6.11
C LEU A 38 -7.89 7.04 6.12
N ALA A 39 -7.47 7.50 7.30
CA ALA A 39 -6.57 8.62 7.45
C ALA A 39 -5.10 8.16 7.30
N PHE A 40 -4.21 9.04 6.82
CA PHE A 40 -2.78 8.73 6.72
C PHE A 40 -2.10 8.36 8.05
N ALA A 41 -2.67 8.81 9.17
CA ALA A 41 -2.19 8.49 10.50
C ALA A 41 -2.60 7.07 10.96
N ASP A 42 -3.52 6.41 10.25
CA ASP A 42 -3.98 5.10 10.62
C ASP A 42 -2.88 4.06 10.46
N ARG A 43 -2.86 3.09 11.38
CA ARG A 43 -1.88 2.01 11.36
C ARG A 43 -1.89 1.25 10.03
N THR A 44 -3.06 1.03 9.44
CA THR A 44 -3.22 0.37 8.14
C THR A 44 -2.57 1.18 7.02
N ALA A 45 -2.77 2.50 7.01
CA ALA A 45 -2.15 3.40 6.02
C ALA A 45 -0.62 3.44 6.19
N ILE A 46 -0.11 3.45 7.43
CA ILE A 46 1.32 3.40 7.72
C ILE A 46 1.93 2.06 7.26
N THR A 47 1.25 0.94 7.47
CA THR A 47 1.69 -0.37 6.97
C THR A 47 1.71 -0.39 5.44
N ALA A 48 0.64 0.12 4.81
CA ALA A 48 0.57 0.23 3.35
C ALA A 48 1.72 1.07 2.77
N ALA A 49 2.05 2.21 3.40
CA ALA A 49 3.19 3.04 3.01
C ALA A 49 4.53 2.29 3.10
N ARG A 50 4.70 1.41 4.10
CA ARG A 50 5.91 0.58 4.24
C ARG A 50 6.04 -0.46 3.13
N GLU A 51 4.95 -1.12 2.76
CA GLU A 51 4.97 -2.06 1.65
C GLU A 51 5.26 -1.33 0.32
N LEU A 52 4.67 -0.15 0.10
CA LEU A 52 4.97 0.68 -1.08
C LEU A 52 6.45 1.08 -1.17
N MET A 53 7.06 1.50 -0.05
CA MET A 53 8.50 1.79 -0.01
C MET A 53 9.34 0.56 -0.35
N LYS A 54 8.95 -0.62 0.16
CA LYS A 54 9.63 -1.87 -0.17
C LYS A 54 9.52 -2.23 -1.65
N PHE A 55 8.35 -2.05 -2.27
CA PHE A 55 8.19 -2.32 -3.71
C PHE A 55 9.03 -1.35 -4.56
N ALA A 56 9.11 -0.08 -4.16
CA ALA A 56 9.98 0.89 -4.80
C ALA A 56 11.46 0.52 -4.68
N ASP A 57 11.91 0.05 -3.51
CA ASP A 57 13.28 -0.46 -3.30
C ASP A 57 13.57 -1.71 -4.16
N GLU A 58 12.56 -2.51 -4.48
CA GLU A 58 12.65 -3.65 -5.41
C GLU A 58 12.69 -3.22 -6.89
N GLY A 59 12.54 -1.92 -7.18
CA GLY A 59 12.57 -1.34 -8.52
C GLY A 59 11.20 -1.20 -9.18
N GLU A 60 10.10 -1.46 -8.47
CA GLU A 60 8.76 -1.24 -9.00
C GLU A 60 8.43 0.26 -9.05
N THR A 61 7.99 0.72 -10.22
CA THR A 61 7.68 2.13 -10.46
C THR A 61 6.34 2.33 -11.16
N ASP A 62 5.71 1.26 -11.66
CA ASP A 62 4.41 1.34 -12.31
C ASP A 62 3.30 1.49 -11.27
N PRO A 63 2.49 2.57 -11.32
CA PRO A 63 1.43 2.82 -10.34
C PRO A 63 0.38 1.70 -10.29
N THR A 64 0.05 1.11 -11.45
CA THR A 64 -0.97 0.07 -11.56
C THR A 64 -0.49 -1.23 -10.92
N ILE A 65 0.79 -1.56 -11.07
CA ILE A 65 1.40 -2.72 -10.43
C ILE A 65 1.55 -2.48 -8.92
N LEU A 66 1.97 -1.28 -8.51
CA LEU A 66 2.05 -0.90 -7.09
C LEU A 66 0.69 -1.02 -6.39
N GLU A 67 -0.39 -0.55 -7.01
CA GLU A 67 -1.76 -0.68 -6.48
C GLU A 67 -2.16 -2.15 -6.29
N GLN A 68 -1.93 -3.00 -7.30
CA GLN A 68 -2.25 -4.42 -7.23
C GLN A 68 -1.46 -5.14 -6.13
N ARG A 69 -0.13 -4.96 -6.11
CA ARG A 69 0.74 -5.58 -5.12
C ARG A 69 0.44 -5.11 -3.70
N LEU A 70 0.04 -3.84 -3.54
CA LEU A 70 -0.38 -3.30 -2.27
C LEU A 70 -1.68 -3.97 -1.79
N ASP A 71 -2.68 -4.08 -2.66
CA ASP A 71 -3.95 -4.74 -2.33
C ASP A 71 -3.73 -6.21 -1.94
N GLU A 72 -2.84 -6.93 -2.62
CA GLU A 72 -2.47 -8.33 -2.29
C GLU A 72 -1.74 -8.45 -0.95
N ALA A 73 -0.76 -7.57 -0.69
CA ALA A 73 -0.02 -7.56 0.57
C ALA A 73 -0.95 -7.28 1.75
N MET A 74 -1.85 -6.30 1.61
CA MET A 74 -2.78 -5.91 2.67
C MET A 74 -3.86 -6.97 2.92
N GLN A 75 -4.30 -7.73 1.90
CA GLN A 75 -5.15 -8.91 2.09
C GLN A 75 -4.45 -9.96 2.95
N THR A 76 -3.18 -10.27 2.65
CA THR A 76 -2.38 -11.23 3.43
C THR A 76 -2.23 -10.81 4.90
N TYR A 77 -2.05 -9.51 5.17
CA TYR A 77 -2.01 -8.98 6.54
C TYR A 77 -3.34 -9.13 7.27
N SER A 78 -4.47 -8.97 6.57
CA SER A 78 -5.80 -9.18 7.14
C SER A 78 -6.04 -10.65 7.52
N GLU A 79 -5.66 -11.58 6.65
CA GLU A 79 -5.83 -13.03 6.86
C GLU A 79 -4.95 -13.57 8.00
N ARG A 80 -3.76 -13.00 8.20
CA ARG A 80 -2.87 -13.36 9.32
C ARG A 80 -3.28 -12.73 10.65
N SER A 81 -4.26 -11.81 10.66
CA SER A 81 -4.80 -11.26 11.89
C SER A 81 -5.80 -12.25 12.51
N PRO A 82 -5.54 -12.83 13.69
CA PRO A 82 -6.39 -13.84 14.33
C PRO A 82 -7.79 -13.34 14.77
N LEU A 83 -8.15 -12.10 14.41
CA LEU A 83 -9.43 -11.47 14.75
C LEU A 83 -10.43 -11.44 13.58
N ALA A 84 -10.00 -11.66 12.33
CA ALA A 84 -10.90 -11.61 11.17
C ALA A 84 -11.80 -12.86 11.02
N SER A 85 -11.46 -13.98 11.66
CA SER A 85 -12.21 -15.25 11.56
C SER A 85 -13.41 -15.37 12.52
N LYS A 86 -13.82 -14.32 13.24
CA LYS A 86 -14.84 -14.41 14.30
C LYS A 86 -16.24 -13.91 13.96
N ILE A 87 -16.60 -13.72 12.69
CA ILE A 87 -17.96 -13.29 12.28
C ILE A 87 -18.65 -14.30 11.34
N MET A 88 -18.32 -15.59 11.43
CA MET A 88 -19.17 -16.67 10.88
C MET A 88 -19.32 -17.83 11.87
N VAL A 89 -19.71 -17.54 13.12
CA VAL A 89 -20.31 -18.55 13.98
C VAL A 89 -21.35 -17.88 14.85
N SER A 90 -22.61 -17.92 14.43
CA SER A 90 -23.81 -17.84 15.28
C SER A 90 -25.06 -17.67 14.42
N MET A 91 -25.38 -18.67 13.59
CA MET A 91 -26.75 -18.91 13.14
C MET A 91 -26.99 -20.41 12.98
N SER A 92 -27.06 -21.11 14.10
CA SER A 92 -27.85 -22.34 14.21
C SER A 92 -28.29 -22.50 15.67
N ALA A 93 -29.19 -21.62 16.10
CA ALA A 93 -29.96 -21.83 17.31
C ALA A 93 -30.78 -23.12 17.15
N SER A 94 -30.44 -24.14 17.93
CA SER A 94 -31.27 -25.33 18.11
C SER A 94 -32.63 -24.92 18.69
N PRO A 95 -33.76 -25.33 18.11
CA PRO A 95 -35.01 -25.28 18.83
C PRO A 95 -35.13 -26.53 19.70
N ALA A 96 -34.98 -26.33 21.01
CA ALA A 96 -35.59 -27.21 21.99
C ALA A 96 -37.11 -27.11 21.83
N ARG A 97 -37.80 -28.25 21.68
CA ARG A 97 -39.23 -28.31 21.93
C ARG A 97 -39.59 -29.60 22.66
N HIS A 98 -40.06 -29.42 23.89
CA HIS A 98 -40.77 -30.39 24.72
C HIS A 98 -41.96 -30.99 23.96
N GLN A 99 -42.11 -32.31 23.98
CA GLN A 99 -43.08 -33.08 24.78
C GLN A 99 -42.99 -34.57 24.41
#